data_AF-A0A075FLG6-F1
#
_entry.id   AF-A0A075FLG6-F1
#
_cell.length_a   1.000
_cell.length_b   1.000
_cell.length_c   1.000
_cell.angle_alpha   90.00
_cell.angle_beta   90.00
_cell.angle_gamma   90.00
#
_symmetry.space_group_name_H-M   'P 1'
#
loop_
_entity.id
_entity.type
_entity.pdbx_description
1 polymer ?
#
loop_
_entity_poly.entity_id
_entity_poly.type
_entity_poly.pdbx_seq_one_letter_code
_entity_poly.pdbx_strand_id
1 'polypeptide(L)'
;TIKTYYDDVSNFEFKESDKSISFQMPFDWAPDYIDLVAVVHEEIRIPKNYEPYSIENDFVGYVDGVQVDNRALLFDPYSSETENIIHFLVTGSELKRINDVLGSDHYDSKEMFFELIPQGQTTENGFSTTFENGYKANVAWKRSYGAGNDIPFQITFFDNNGELLKDVNYAISLLDPNGQQIYVNVGDDTTPYLGVKASEGIDTQTIYILSEGLYTMSLALTGTGITNWESVVLSDTTFEIGKAGEAITPSSTPTPETSIPGWIKNNAGWWADGQIDDGSFVSGIQWLISNEIMSIPPTEQGAGSDDVIPSWIKNNAGWWADGQIDDGSFVSGLQWLISNGIMKIS
;
A
#
# COMPACT_ATOMS: atom_id res chain seq x y z
N THR A 1 -7.87 -5.22 -27.63
CA THR A 1 -7.03 -4.59 -28.68
C THR A 1 -5.64 -4.36 -28.11
N ILE A 2 -4.62 -4.23 -28.95
CA ILE A 2 -3.28 -3.84 -28.52
C ILE A 2 -3.06 -2.38 -28.92
N LYS A 3 -2.53 -1.58 -27.99
CA LYS A 3 -2.08 -0.21 -28.26
C LYS A 3 -0.60 -0.13 -27.90
N THR A 4 0.20 0.25 -28.89
CA THR A 4 1.64 0.42 -28.77
C THR A 4 2.02 1.89 -28.70
N TYR A 5 3.10 2.17 -27.98
CA TYR A 5 3.77 3.48 -27.95
C TYR A 5 5.21 3.39 -28.42
N TYR A 6 5.60 2.26 -29.01
CA TYR A 6 6.96 1.99 -29.48
C TYR A 6 7.00 1.79 -31.00
N ASP A 7 6.43 0.68 -31.50
CA ASP A 7 6.37 0.36 -32.93
C ASP A 7 5.13 -0.48 -33.26
N ASP A 8 4.75 -0.57 -34.53
CA ASP A 8 3.57 -1.31 -34.96
C ASP A 8 3.65 -2.80 -34.58
N VAL A 9 2.61 -3.28 -33.91
CA VAL A 9 2.50 -4.69 -33.51
C VAL A 9 1.98 -5.56 -34.65
N SER A 10 2.43 -6.82 -34.68
CA SER A 10 2.02 -7.84 -35.63
C SER A 10 1.82 -9.19 -34.94
N ASN A 11 1.33 -10.18 -35.71
CA ASN A 11 1.11 -11.56 -35.25
C ASN A 11 0.34 -11.66 -33.93
N PHE A 12 -0.72 -10.86 -33.77
CA PHE A 12 -1.61 -11.00 -32.63
C PHE A 12 -2.30 -12.36 -32.67
N GLU A 13 -2.13 -13.15 -31.61
CA GLU A 13 -2.78 -14.42 -31.42
C GLU A 13 -3.49 -14.49 -30.06
N PHE A 14 -4.70 -15.03 -30.07
CA PHE A 14 -5.44 -15.40 -28.86
C PHE A 14 -5.64 -16.92 -28.86
N LYS A 15 -5.11 -17.59 -27.85
CA LYS A 15 -5.14 -19.04 -27.76
C LYS A 15 -6.30 -19.49 -26.89
N GLU A 16 -7.30 -20.11 -27.50
CA GLU A 16 -8.53 -20.49 -26.78
C GLU A 16 -8.32 -21.52 -25.66
N SER A 17 -7.28 -22.35 -25.73
CA SER A 17 -7.08 -23.44 -24.76
C SER A 17 -6.68 -22.96 -23.37
N ASP A 18 -5.81 -21.96 -23.29
CA ASP A 18 -5.22 -21.41 -22.06
C ASP A 18 -5.50 -19.91 -21.92
N LYS A 19 -6.24 -19.32 -22.87
CA LYS A 19 -6.63 -17.90 -22.91
C LYS A 19 -5.43 -16.95 -23.00
N SER A 20 -4.25 -17.44 -23.40
CA SER A 20 -3.09 -16.58 -23.58
C SER A 20 -3.29 -15.62 -24.74
N ILE A 21 -2.70 -14.43 -24.60
CA ILE A 21 -2.63 -13.40 -25.63
C ILE A 21 -1.15 -13.25 -25.97
N SER A 22 -0.82 -13.28 -27.25
CA SER A 22 0.54 -12.98 -27.70
C SER A 22 0.54 -12.07 -28.91
N PHE A 23 1.64 -11.34 -29.08
CA PHE A 23 1.90 -10.46 -30.20
C PHE A 23 3.40 -10.16 -30.25
N GLN A 24 3.86 -9.56 -31.34
CA GLN A 24 5.25 -9.15 -31.46
C GLN A 24 5.36 -7.78 -32.11
N MET A 25 6.53 -7.18 -31.98
CA MET A 25 6.91 -5.98 -32.72
C MET A 25 8.39 -6.03 -33.10
N PRO A 26 8.81 -5.23 -34.10
CA PRO A 26 10.23 -5.02 -34.37
C PRO A 26 10.94 -4.44 -33.13
N PHE A 27 12.11 -4.98 -32.79
CA PHE A 27 12.94 -4.45 -31.71
C PHE A 27 14.41 -4.84 -31.91
N ASP A 28 15.33 -3.94 -31.58
CA ASP A 28 16.77 -4.20 -31.68
C ASP A 28 17.34 -4.61 -30.31
N TRP A 29 17.70 -5.90 -30.16
CA TRP A 29 18.24 -6.45 -28.92
C TRP A 29 19.73 -6.19 -28.69
N ALA A 30 20.36 -5.40 -29.57
CA ALA A 30 21.74 -4.98 -29.41
C ALA A 30 21.95 -4.24 -28.07
N PRO A 31 22.94 -4.63 -27.24
CA PRO A 31 23.12 -4.04 -25.91
C PRO A 31 23.26 -2.52 -25.89
N ASP A 32 23.97 -1.97 -26.88
CA ASP A 32 24.17 -0.53 -27.07
C ASP A 32 22.89 0.20 -27.49
N TYR A 33 21.95 -0.46 -28.17
CA TYR A 33 20.63 0.09 -28.41
C TYR A 33 19.77 0.07 -27.14
N ILE A 34 19.74 -1.05 -26.41
CA ILE A 34 18.98 -1.18 -25.16
C ILE A 34 19.39 -0.13 -24.12
N ASP A 35 20.68 0.22 -24.06
CA ASP A 35 21.18 1.30 -23.20
C ASP A 35 20.51 2.67 -23.46
N LEU A 36 19.95 2.88 -24.65
CA LEU A 36 19.25 4.10 -25.06
C LEU A 36 17.74 4.02 -24.83
N VAL A 37 17.19 2.83 -24.61
CA VAL A 37 15.75 2.61 -24.45
C VAL A 37 15.34 2.93 -23.02
N ALA A 38 14.52 3.97 -22.85
CA ALA A 38 13.96 4.32 -21.55
C ALA A 38 12.94 3.26 -21.09
N VAL A 39 11.93 3.03 -21.93
CA VAL A 39 10.85 2.06 -21.69
C VAL A 39 10.23 1.64 -23.01
N VAL A 40 9.87 0.37 -23.10
CA VAL A 40 8.93 -0.15 -24.09
C VAL A 40 7.57 -0.24 -23.42
N HIS A 41 6.59 0.47 -23.97
CA HIS A 41 5.24 0.55 -23.40
C HIS A 41 4.21 -0.04 -24.36
N GLU A 42 3.59 -1.14 -23.94
CA GLU A 42 2.46 -1.78 -24.62
C GLU A 42 1.24 -1.83 -23.71
N GLU A 43 0.05 -1.68 -24.29
CA GLU A 43 -1.23 -1.83 -23.60
C GLU A 43 -2.07 -2.93 -24.24
N ILE A 44 -2.48 -3.90 -23.43
CA ILE A 44 -3.48 -4.90 -23.79
C ILE A 44 -4.82 -4.47 -23.20
N ARG A 45 -5.76 -4.10 -24.07
CA ARG A 45 -7.11 -3.65 -23.68
C ARG A 45 -8.10 -4.78 -23.82
N ILE A 46 -8.75 -5.13 -22.72
CA ILE A 46 -9.59 -6.33 -22.58
C ILE A 46 -10.94 -5.91 -22.02
N PRO A 47 -12.07 -6.35 -22.59
CA PRO A 47 -13.40 -6.04 -22.03
C PRO A 47 -13.51 -6.46 -20.56
N LYS A 48 -14.08 -5.59 -19.71
CA LYS A 48 -14.23 -5.88 -18.26
C LYS A 48 -15.05 -7.13 -17.95
N ASN A 49 -15.93 -7.54 -18.86
CA ASN A 49 -16.72 -8.76 -18.71
C ASN A 49 -15.96 -10.04 -19.10
N TYR A 50 -14.71 -9.93 -19.53
CA TYR A 50 -13.87 -11.07 -19.86
C TYR A 50 -13.16 -11.58 -18.60
N GLU A 51 -13.71 -12.65 -18.04
CA GLU A 51 -13.32 -13.17 -16.73
C GLU A 51 -11.81 -13.47 -16.58
N PRO A 52 -11.10 -14.12 -17.54
CA PRO A 52 -9.70 -14.50 -17.34
C PRO A 52 -8.72 -13.36 -17.06
N TYR A 53 -9.08 -12.12 -17.41
CA TYR A 53 -8.29 -10.92 -17.13
C TYR A 53 -9.12 -9.88 -16.38
N SER A 54 -9.95 -10.36 -15.45
CA SER A 54 -10.67 -9.53 -14.49
C SER A 54 -9.79 -9.16 -13.30
N ILE A 55 -10.25 -8.22 -12.47
CA ILE A 55 -9.57 -7.82 -11.22
C ILE A 55 -9.40 -8.98 -10.23
N GLU A 56 -10.18 -10.06 -10.37
CA GLU A 56 -10.11 -11.22 -9.49
C GLU A 56 -9.13 -12.28 -10.01
N ASN A 57 -8.54 -12.11 -11.20
CA ASN A 57 -7.65 -13.08 -11.81
C ASN A 57 -6.24 -12.54 -11.96
N ASP A 58 -5.28 -13.39 -11.62
CA ASP A 58 -3.88 -13.12 -11.79
C ASP A 58 -3.42 -13.45 -13.21
N PHE A 59 -2.32 -12.83 -13.62
CA PHE A 59 -1.67 -13.04 -14.89
C PHE A 59 -0.16 -12.78 -14.77
N VAL A 60 0.57 -13.39 -15.69
CA VAL A 60 2.02 -13.18 -15.84
C VAL A 60 2.32 -12.81 -17.28
N GLY A 61 3.32 -11.95 -17.45
CA GLY A 61 3.81 -11.50 -18.73
C GLY A 61 5.17 -12.12 -19.04
N TYR A 62 5.45 -12.34 -20.32
CA TYR A 62 6.73 -12.77 -20.82
C TYR A 62 7.16 -11.87 -21.98
N VAL A 63 8.47 -11.64 -22.06
CA VAL A 63 9.14 -11.02 -23.19
C VAL A 63 10.19 -12.00 -23.69
N ASP A 64 10.07 -12.43 -24.94
CA ASP A 64 10.94 -13.45 -25.57
C ASP A 64 11.11 -14.72 -24.72
N GLY A 65 10.03 -15.14 -24.06
CA GLY A 65 9.99 -16.32 -23.19
C GLY A 65 10.59 -16.12 -21.80
N VAL A 66 11.12 -14.94 -21.48
CA VAL A 66 11.55 -14.57 -20.12
C VAL A 66 10.38 -13.90 -19.40
N GLN A 67 10.00 -14.42 -18.23
CA GLN A 67 8.97 -13.80 -17.41
C GLN A 67 9.43 -12.41 -16.97
N VAL A 68 8.58 -11.40 -17.18
CA VAL A 68 8.88 -10.02 -16.77
C VAL A 68 8.63 -9.83 -15.27
N ASP A 69 9.35 -8.89 -14.67
CA ASP A 69 9.11 -8.49 -13.28
C ASP A 69 7.70 -7.90 -13.11
N ASN A 70 7.10 -8.06 -11.92
CA ASN A 70 5.77 -7.49 -11.63
C ASN A 70 5.72 -5.97 -11.82
N ARG A 71 6.85 -5.27 -11.66
CA ARG A 71 6.95 -3.82 -11.92
C ARG A 71 6.80 -3.46 -13.39
N ALA A 72 7.12 -4.39 -14.30
CA ALA A 72 6.95 -4.20 -15.72
C ALA A 72 5.53 -4.56 -16.19
N LEU A 73 4.64 -5.04 -15.32
CA LEU A 73 3.31 -5.49 -15.68
C LEU A 73 2.23 -4.92 -14.75
N LEU A 74 1.57 -3.85 -15.18
CA LEU A 74 0.58 -3.13 -14.36
C LEU A 74 -0.85 -3.42 -14.79
N PHE A 75 -1.74 -3.55 -13.81
CA PHE A 75 -3.18 -3.69 -14.02
C PHE A 75 -3.88 -2.36 -13.81
N ASP A 76 -4.55 -1.84 -14.84
CA ASP A 76 -5.33 -0.60 -14.78
C ASP A 76 -6.81 -0.89 -15.08
N PRO A 77 -7.64 -1.08 -14.04
CA PRO A 77 -9.09 -1.18 -14.18
C PRO A 77 -9.80 0.19 -14.15
N TYR A 78 -9.06 1.30 -14.04
CA TYR A 78 -9.60 2.63 -13.73
C TYR A 78 -9.68 3.55 -14.95
N SER A 79 -8.72 3.47 -15.88
CA SER A 79 -8.65 4.35 -17.06
C SER A 79 -9.78 4.15 -18.08
N SER A 80 -10.57 3.10 -17.98
CA SER A 80 -11.68 2.82 -18.91
C SER A 80 -12.91 2.28 -18.18
N GLU A 81 -14.09 2.77 -18.57
CA GLU A 81 -15.37 2.27 -18.04
C GLU A 81 -15.71 0.86 -18.53
N THR A 82 -15.18 0.46 -19.69
CA THR A 82 -15.58 -0.79 -20.38
C THR A 82 -14.45 -1.80 -20.52
N GLU A 83 -13.20 -1.38 -20.36
CA GLU A 83 -12.02 -2.21 -20.56
C GLU A 83 -11.12 -2.22 -19.32
N ASN A 84 -10.52 -3.37 -19.02
CA ASN A 84 -9.30 -3.45 -18.23
C ASN A 84 -8.10 -3.24 -19.16
N ILE A 85 -7.09 -2.53 -18.67
CA ILE A 85 -5.86 -2.27 -19.43
C ILE A 85 -4.71 -2.93 -18.67
N ILE A 86 -3.95 -3.78 -19.36
CA ILE A 86 -2.72 -4.35 -18.84
C ILE A 86 -1.56 -3.67 -19.54
N HIS A 87 -0.70 -3.01 -18.77
CA HIS A 87 0.45 -2.28 -19.28
C HIS A 87 1.69 -3.17 -19.16
N PHE A 88 2.39 -3.39 -20.26
CA PHE A 88 3.80 -3.78 -20.24
C PHE A 88 4.64 -2.51 -20.22
N LEU A 89 5.37 -2.26 -19.14
CA LEU A 89 6.32 -1.17 -18.98
C LEU A 89 7.73 -1.75 -18.85
N VAL A 90 8.27 -2.25 -19.96
CA VAL A 90 9.58 -2.93 -19.96
C VAL A 90 10.68 -1.87 -20.01
N THR A 91 11.22 -1.52 -18.85
CA THR A 91 12.26 -0.49 -18.72
C THR A 91 13.59 -0.96 -19.31
N GLY A 92 14.50 -0.02 -19.59
CA GLY A 92 15.87 -0.36 -20.02
C GLY A 92 16.60 -1.31 -19.06
N SER A 93 16.36 -1.22 -17.75
CA SER A 93 16.95 -2.15 -16.78
C SER A 93 16.36 -3.57 -16.90
N GLU A 94 15.06 -3.67 -17.16
CA GLU A 94 14.39 -4.96 -17.37
C GLU A 94 14.80 -5.60 -18.70
N LEU A 95 14.93 -4.81 -19.76
CA LEU A 95 15.47 -5.25 -21.06
C LEU A 95 16.89 -5.82 -20.91
N LYS A 96 17.75 -5.15 -20.14
CA LYS A 96 19.11 -5.67 -19.82
C LYS A 96 19.05 -7.01 -19.11
N ARG A 97 18.19 -7.13 -18.09
CA ARG A 97 17.99 -8.40 -17.36
C ARG A 97 17.53 -9.52 -18.28
N ILE A 98 16.58 -9.25 -19.17
CA ILE A 98 16.10 -10.22 -20.16
C ILE A 98 17.26 -10.64 -21.09
N ASN A 99 18.05 -9.69 -21.57
CA ASN A 99 19.23 -9.97 -22.39
C ASN A 99 20.29 -10.82 -21.67
N ASP A 100 20.52 -10.58 -20.38
CA ASP A 100 21.44 -11.37 -19.57
C ASP A 100 20.96 -12.83 -19.42
N VAL A 101 19.64 -13.05 -19.35
CA VAL A 101 19.02 -14.38 -19.26
C VAL A 101 19.09 -15.11 -20.61
N LEU A 102 18.77 -14.41 -21.71
CA LEU A 102 18.74 -14.99 -23.06
C LEU A 102 20.14 -15.21 -23.64
N GLY A 103 21.13 -14.42 -23.20
CA GLY A 103 22.51 -14.53 -23.62
C GLY A 103 22.79 -13.90 -25.00
N SER A 104 24.06 -13.93 -25.40
CA SER A 104 24.54 -13.19 -26.57
C SER A 104 23.95 -13.63 -27.91
N ASP A 105 23.44 -14.87 -27.99
CA ASP A 105 22.83 -15.39 -29.21
C ASP A 105 21.51 -14.69 -29.55
N HIS A 106 20.89 -14.00 -28.58
CA HIS A 106 19.65 -13.24 -28.78
C HIS A 106 19.87 -11.81 -29.30
N TYR A 107 21.09 -11.27 -29.19
CA TYR A 107 21.36 -9.86 -29.53
C TYR A 107 21.08 -9.52 -31.00
N ASP A 108 21.16 -10.52 -31.88
CA ASP A 108 20.86 -10.37 -33.30
C ASP A 108 19.34 -10.50 -33.62
N SER A 109 18.50 -10.84 -32.64
CA SER A 109 17.05 -10.83 -32.79
C SER A 109 16.57 -9.45 -33.22
N LYS A 110 15.57 -9.43 -34.11
CA LYS A 110 14.96 -8.21 -34.66
C LYS A 110 13.51 -8.04 -34.27
N GLU A 111 13.03 -8.92 -33.40
CA GLU A 111 11.66 -8.93 -32.91
C GLU A 111 11.69 -9.03 -31.39
N MET A 112 10.67 -8.46 -30.77
CA MET A 112 10.33 -8.65 -29.36
C MET A 112 8.95 -9.28 -29.30
N PHE A 113 8.87 -10.49 -28.74
CA PHE A 113 7.65 -11.26 -28.57
C PHE A 113 7.10 -11.07 -27.16
N PHE A 114 5.81 -10.74 -27.08
CA PHE A 114 5.07 -10.59 -25.84
C PHE A 114 4.09 -11.72 -25.67
N GLU A 115 3.99 -12.25 -24.45
CA GLU A 115 2.95 -13.21 -24.09
C GLU A 115 2.37 -12.84 -22.72
N LEU A 116 1.04 -12.82 -22.65
CA LEU A 116 0.28 -12.67 -21.42
C LEU A 116 -0.48 -13.96 -21.15
N ILE A 117 -0.30 -14.52 -19.95
CA ILE A 117 -0.90 -15.79 -19.55
C ILE A 117 -1.68 -15.61 -18.25
N PRO A 118 -2.99 -15.90 -18.21
CA PRO A 118 -3.76 -15.85 -16.97
C PRO A 118 -3.38 -17.03 -16.07
N GLN A 119 -3.25 -16.78 -14.77
CA GLN A 119 -2.86 -17.77 -13.75
C GLN A 119 -4.05 -18.28 -12.92
N GLY A 120 -5.21 -17.65 -13.04
CA GLY A 120 -6.45 -18.00 -12.33
C GLY A 120 -6.75 -17.06 -11.16
N GLN A 121 -7.76 -17.41 -10.37
CA GLN A 121 -8.27 -16.49 -9.34
C GLN A 121 -7.24 -16.19 -8.26
N THR A 122 -7.14 -14.92 -7.90
CA THR A 122 -6.33 -14.42 -6.80
C THR A 122 -7.20 -13.61 -5.84
N THR A 123 -6.79 -13.59 -4.58
CA THR A 123 -7.35 -12.68 -3.59
C THR A 123 -6.29 -11.69 -3.19
N GLU A 124 -6.66 -10.42 -3.09
CA GLU A 124 -5.76 -9.36 -2.67
C GLU A 124 -6.02 -8.95 -1.23
N ASN A 125 -4.97 -8.41 -0.62
CA ASN A 125 -5.03 -7.58 0.56
C ASN A 125 -4.76 -6.14 0.12
N GLY A 126 -5.20 -5.16 0.91
CA GLY A 126 -4.94 -3.77 0.57
C GLY A 126 -5.52 -2.80 1.58
N PHE A 127 -5.14 -1.54 1.41
CA PHE A 127 -5.68 -0.42 2.15
C PHE A 127 -5.80 0.80 1.24
N SER A 128 -6.60 1.77 1.68
CA SER A 128 -6.71 3.08 1.04
C SER A 128 -6.29 4.15 2.02
N THR A 129 -5.66 5.19 1.50
CA THR A 129 -5.33 6.38 2.29
C THR A 129 -5.69 7.66 1.55
N THR A 130 -5.85 8.74 2.31
CA THR A 130 -6.15 10.09 1.82
C THR A 130 -5.03 11.03 2.25
N PHE A 131 -4.51 11.78 1.29
CA PHE A 131 -3.52 12.83 1.48
C PHE A 131 -4.20 14.14 1.95
N GLU A 132 -3.45 15.03 2.59
CA GLU A 132 -4.00 16.30 3.11
C GLU A 132 -4.64 17.19 2.04
N ASN A 133 -4.16 17.11 0.80
CA ASN A 133 -4.72 17.85 -0.34
C ASN A 133 -6.00 17.20 -0.92
N GLY A 134 -6.47 16.10 -0.31
CA GLY A 134 -7.65 15.33 -0.67
C GLY A 134 -7.41 14.18 -1.65
N TYR A 135 -6.21 14.10 -2.24
CA TYR A 135 -5.85 13.02 -3.15
C TYR A 135 -5.88 11.69 -2.40
N LYS A 136 -5.96 10.58 -3.12
CA LYS A 136 -6.02 9.24 -2.52
C LYS A 136 -4.99 8.31 -3.11
N ALA A 137 -4.56 7.34 -2.32
CA ALA A 137 -3.82 6.19 -2.82
C ALA A 137 -4.50 4.90 -2.35
N ASN A 138 -4.57 3.92 -3.25
CA ASN A 138 -4.87 2.54 -2.92
C ASN A 138 -3.58 1.74 -2.99
N VAL A 139 -3.32 0.91 -1.99
CA VAL A 139 -2.19 -0.01 -1.97
C VAL A 139 -2.74 -1.42 -1.89
N ALA A 140 -2.34 -2.28 -2.83
CA ALA A 140 -2.80 -3.66 -2.93
C ALA A 140 -1.64 -4.63 -3.13
N TRP A 141 -1.79 -5.85 -2.64
CA TRP A 141 -0.87 -6.96 -2.90
C TRP A 141 -1.61 -8.29 -2.83
N LYS A 142 -1.10 -9.30 -3.53
CA LYS A 142 -1.72 -10.64 -3.53
C LYS A 142 -1.55 -11.30 -2.16
N ARG A 143 -2.61 -11.97 -1.68
CA ARG A 143 -2.62 -12.71 -0.42
C ARG A 143 -1.68 -13.93 -0.42
N SER A 144 -1.26 -14.39 -1.59
CA SER A 144 -0.20 -15.39 -1.71
C SER A 144 1.13 -14.90 -1.12
N TYR A 145 1.33 -13.59 -0.97
CA TYR A 145 2.49 -13.00 -0.32
C TYR A 145 2.23 -12.68 1.15
N GLY A 146 3.27 -12.82 1.97
CA GLY A 146 3.26 -12.43 3.38
C GLY A 146 4.67 -12.40 3.97
N ALA A 147 4.78 -12.55 5.28
CA ALA A 147 6.06 -12.60 5.97
C ALA A 147 7.00 -13.66 5.37
N GLY A 148 8.27 -13.29 5.19
CA GLY A 148 9.31 -14.08 4.54
C GLY A 148 9.36 -13.96 3.01
N ASN A 149 8.57 -13.07 2.40
CA ASN A 149 8.56 -12.86 0.94
C ASN A 149 8.94 -11.44 0.54
N ASP A 150 9.40 -11.30 -0.70
CA ASP A 150 9.40 -10.04 -1.45
C ASP A 150 7.97 -9.74 -1.91
N ILE A 151 7.32 -8.76 -1.29
CA ILE A 151 5.91 -8.43 -1.56
C ILE A 151 5.86 -7.29 -2.61
N PRO A 152 5.22 -7.50 -3.78
CA PRO A 152 4.97 -6.45 -4.75
C PRO A 152 3.74 -5.63 -4.35
N PHE A 153 3.95 -4.47 -3.73
CA PHE A 153 2.87 -3.54 -3.41
C PHE A 153 2.54 -2.69 -4.64
N GLN A 154 1.37 -2.91 -5.23
CA GLN A 154 0.83 -2.04 -6.27
C GLN A 154 0.19 -0.82 -5.62
N ILE A 155 0.59 0.36 -6.04
CA ILE A 155 0.13 1.64 -5.52
C ILE A 155 -0.57 2.38 -6.66
N THR A 156 -1.82 2.78 -6.44
CA THR A 156 -2.63 3.53 -7.40
C THR A 156 -3.04 4.87 -6.82
N PHE A 157 -2.77 5.95 -7.54
CA PHE A 157 -3.03 7.32 -7.08
C PHE A 157 -4.24 7.91 -7.78
N PHE A 158 -5.05 8.66 -7.02
CA PHE A 158 -6.25 9.33 -7.51
C PHE A 158 -6.27 10.79 -7.09
N ASP A 159 -6.83 11.63 -7.95
CA ASP A 159 -7.07 13.03 -7.64
C ASP A 159 -8.31 13.22 -6.73
N ASN A 160 -8.68 14.48 -6.47
CA ASN A 160 -9.84 14.83 -5.64
C ASN A 160 -11.19 14.41 -6.23
N ASN A 161 -11.26 14.17 -7.54
CA ASN A 161 -12.47 13.74 -8.23
C ASN A 161 -12.59 12.20 -8.26
N GLY A 162 -11.56 11.49 -7.80
CA GLY A 162 -11.47 10.03 -7.91
C GLY A 162 -11.00 9.56 -9.28
N GLU A 163 -10.45 10.46 -10.10
CA GLU A 163 -9.84 10.11 -11.38
C GLU A 163 -8.39 9.67 -11.17
N LEU A 164 -7.91 8.76 -12.03
CA LEU A 164 -6.54 8.25 -11.95
C LEU A 164 -5.53 9.39 -12.16
N LEU A 165 -4.64 9.59 -11.19
CA LEU A 165 -3.66 10.68 -11.21
C LEU A 165 -2.39 10.24 -11.96
N LYS A 166 -2.43 10.38 -13.29
CA LYS A 166 -1.29 10.06 -14.16
C LYS A 166 -0.11 11.01 -13.95
N ASP A 167 1.08 10.55 -14.32
CA ASP A 167 2.34 11.27 -14.20
C ASP A 167 2.63 11.80 -12.78
N VAL A 168 2.18 11.10 -11.74
CA VAL A 168 2.47 11.50 -10.35
C VAL A 168 3.88 11.09 -9.94
N ASN A 169 4.54 11.98 -9.21
CA ASN A 169 5.82 11.71 -8.57
C ASN A 169 5.59 11.55 -7.06
N TYR A 170 6.21 10.53 -6.47
CA TYR A 170 6.01 10.20 -5.07
C TYR A 170 7.27 9.64 -4.42
N ALA A 171 7.35 9.68 -3.10
CA ALA A 171 8.32 8.91 -2.32
C ALA A 171 7.58 7.98 -1.36
N ILE A 172 8.26 6.91 -0.97
CA ILE A 172 7.72 5.87 -0.10
C ILE A 172 8.74 5.47 0.95
N SER A 173 8.27 5.23 2.17
CA SER A 173 9.03 4.48 3.18
C SER A 173 8.13 3.47 3.89
N LEU A 174 8.78 2.47 4.50
CA LEU A 174 8.09 1.45 5.29
C LEU A 174 8.82 1.24 6.61
N LEU A 175 8.06 1.35 7.71
CA LEU A 175 8.50 1.03 9.06
C LEU A 175 8.00 -0.37 9.45
N ASP A 176 8.86 -1.12 10.13
CA ASP A 176 8.52 -2.41 10.74
C ASP A 176 7.71 -2.25 12.05
N PRO A 177 7.24 -3.36 12.66
CA PRO A 177 6.49 -3.31 13.92
C PRO A 177 7.25 -2.71 15.12
N ASN A 178 8.58 -2.59 15.02
CA ASN A 178 9.43 -1.97 16.04
C ASN A 178 9.68 -0.48 15.75
N GLY A 179 9.10 0.06 14.68
CA GLY A 179 9.33 1.43 14.22
C GLY A 179 10.66 1.62 13.47
N GLN A 180 11.35 0.54 13.09
CA GLN A 180 12.57 0.62 12.29
C GLN A 180 12.20 0.80 10.81
N GLN A 181 12.81 1.79 10.15
CA GLN A 181 12.68 1.95 8.70
C GLN A 181 13.40 0.82 7.96
N ILE A 182 12.63 -0.02 7.28
CA ILE A 182 13.13 -1.18 6.51
C ILE A 182 13.15 -0.92 5.00
N TYR A 183 12.40 0.08 4.53
CA TYR A 183 12.39 0.47 3.13
C TYR A 183 12.29 1.98 2.99
N VAL A 184 12.95 2.51 1.97
CA VAL A 184 12.79 3.89 1.52
C VAL A 184 13.14 3.98 0.04
N ASN A 185 12.29 4.66 -0.72
CA ASN A 185 12.56 5.02 -2.10
C ASN A 185 12.12 6.47 -2.33
N VAL A 186 13.09 7.32 -2.62
CA VAL A 186 12.92 8.77 -2.84
C VAL A 186 13.16 9.17 -4.30
N GLY A 187 13.25 8.19 -5.20
CA GLY A 187 13.57 8.41 -6.61
C GLY A 187 15.06 8.55 -6.91
N ASP A 188 15.34 8.98 -8.13
CA ASP A 188 16.68 9.12 -8.70
C ASP A 188 17.05 10.62 -8.80
N ASP A 189 18.20 10.98 -8.25
CA ASP A 189 18.71 12.36 -8.18
C ASP A 189 19.20 12.91 -9.53
N THR A 190 19.29 12.06 -10.55
CA THR A 190 19.61 12.45 -11.94
C THR A 190 18.39 12.92 -12.73
N THR A 191 17.19 12.70 -12.22
CA THR A 191 15.94 13.11 -12.88
C THR A 191 15.59 14.58 -12.58
N PRO A 192 14.83 15.26 -13.46
CA PRO A 192 14.44 16.66 -13.23
C PRO A 192 13.34 16.82 -12.17
N TYR A 193 12.79 15.73 -11.64
CA TYR A 193 11.72 15.70 -10.66
C TYR A 193 12.17 14.98 -9.38
N LEU A 194 11.49 15.23 -8.26
CA LEU A 194 11.73 14.56 -7.00
C LEU A 194 10.84 13.33 -6.89
N GLY A 195 11.36 12.20 -6.40
CA GLY A 195 10.57 11.00 -6.18
C GLY A 195 10.63 9.97 -7.31
N VAL A 196 9.97 8.85 -7.06
CA VAL A 196 9.63 7.80 -8.01
C VAL A 196 8.49 8.27 -8.88
N LYS A 197 8.53 7.95 -10.17
CA LYS A 197 7.48 8.34 -11.12
C LYS A 197 6.52 7.18 -11.40
N ALA A 198 5.23 7.42 -11.15
CA ALA A 198 4.13 6.56 -11.57
C ALA A 198 3.45 7.17 -12.82
N SER A 199 4.01 6.89 -13.99
CA SER A 199 3.57 7.51 -15.26
C SER A 199 2.08 7.28 -15.56
N GLU A 200 1.56 6.10 -15.27
CA GLU A 200 0.14 5.77 -15.43
C GLU A 200 -0.69 6.03 -14.18
N GLY A 201 -0.12 6.68 -13.16
CA GLY A 201 -0.75 6.80 -11.83
C GLY A 201 -0.78 5.50 -11.05
N ILE A 202 -0.12 4.46 -11.58
CA ILE A 202 0.06 3.14 -10.96
C ILE A 202 1.56 2.83 -10.96
N ASP A 203 2.07 2.29 -9.87
CA ASP A 203 3.43 1.78 -9.75
C ASP A 203 3.47 0.57 -8.81
N THR A 204 4.54 -0.24 -8.88
CA THR A 204 4.74 -1.38 -7.99
C THR A 204 6.06 -1.26 -7.24
N GLN A 205 6.01 -1.37 -5.92
CA GLN A 205 7.18 -1.38 -5.04
C GLN A 205 7.33 -2.77 -4.41
N THR A 206 8.36 -3.49 -4.85
CA THR A 206 8.70 -4.81 -4.28
C THR A 206 9.54 -4.62 -3.02
N ILE A 207 9.05 -5.10 -1.87
CA ILE A 207 9.69 -4.91 -0.57
C ILE A 207 9.77 -6.27 0.16
N TYR A 208 10.96 -6.62 0.64
CA TYR A 208 11.14 -7.81 1.48
C TYR A 208 10.57 -7.59 2.88
N ILE A 209 9.63 -8.44 3.29
CA ILE A 209 9.03 -8.40 4.63
C ILE A 209 9.52 -9.59 5.45
N LEU A 210 10.23 -9.33 6.53
CA LEU A 210 10.87 -10.38 7.33
C LEU A 210 9.86 -11.17 8.21
N SER A 211 8.93 -10.48 8.86
CA SER A 211 8.09 -11.04 9.91
C SER A 211 6.63 -10.59 9.80
N GLU A 212 5.74 -11.32 10.48
CA GLU A 212 4.34 -10.90 10.64
C GLU A 212 4.26 -9.69 11.58
N GLY A 213 3.23 -8.86 11.43
CA GLY A 213 2.96 -7.75 12.35
C GLY A 213 2.34 -6.53 11.69
N LEU A 214 2.26 -5.44 12.47
CA LEU A 214 1.78 -4.14 12.01
C LEU A 214 2.94 -3.32 11.43
N TYR A 215 2.81 -2.93 10.17
CA TYR A 215 3.76 -2.09 9.44
C TYR A 215 3.14 -0.72 9.18
N THR A 216 3.96 0.31 9.10
CA THR A 216 3.52 1.67 8.72
C THR A 216 4.15 2.07 7.41
N MET A 217 3.32 2.28 6.38
CA MET A 217 3.75 2.83 5.10
C MET A 217 3.50 4.34 5.08
N SER A 218 4.54 5.09 4.72
CA SER A 218 4.46 6.52 4.48
C SER A 218 4.56 6.77 2.98
N LEU A 219 3.56 7.44 2.42
CA LEU A 219 3.55 7.92 1.04
C LEU A 219 3.65 9.44 1.03
N ALA A 220 4.43 9.96 0.09
CA ALA A 220 4.72 11.37 -0.04
C ALA A 220 4.51 11.79 -1.50
N LEU A 221 3.52 12.63 -1.79
CA LEU A 221 3.38 13.21 -3.13
C LEU A 221 4.34 14.38 -3.29
N THR A 222 5.20 14.32 -4.29
CA THR A 222 6.29 15.28 -4.52
C THR A 222 6.08 16.15 -5.74
N GLY A 223 5.18 15.77 -6.66
CA GLY A 223 4.93 16.52 -7.88
C GLY A 223 4.10 15.79 -8.92
N THR A 224 3.95 16.42 -10.08
CA THR A 224 3.37 15.81 -11.28
C THR A 224 4.17 16.18 -12.53
N GLY A 225 4.30 15.24 -13.46
CA GLY A 225 5.11 15.37 -14.67
C GLY A 225 6.56 15.69 -14.32
N ILE A 226 7.05 16.85 -14.76
CA ILE A 226 8.38 17.39 -14.46
C ILE A 226 8.35 18.47 -13.37
N THR A 227 7.18 18.73 -12.76
CA THR A 227 6.98 19.82 -11.81
C THR A 227 7.00 19.29 -10.40
N ASN A 228 7.95 19.76 -9.60
CA ASN A 228 7.97 19.52 -8.16
C ASN A 228 7.00 20.47 -7.46
N TRP A 229 6.28 19.98 -6.46
CA TRP A 229 5.44 20.81 -5.61
C TRP A 229 6.28 21.49 -4.53
N GLU A 230 5.89 22.69 -4.13
CA GLU A 230 6.59 23.46 -3.09
C GLU A 230 6.55 22.76 -1.72
N SER A 231 5.45 22.06 -1.45
CA SER A 231 5.25 21.27 -0.24
C SER A 231 4.92 19.83 -0.64
N VAL A 232 5.61 18.90 0.01
CA VAL A 232 5.31 17.46 -0.07
C VAL A 232 4.02 17.20 0.69
N VAL A 233 3.13 16.38 0.12
CA VAL A 233 1.87 15.99 0.77
C VAL A 233 2.02 14.57 1.29
N LEU A 234 1.92 14.39 2.61
CA LEU A 234 2.19 13.12 3.27
C LEU A 234 0.91 12.36 3.59
N SER A 235 1.06 11.05 3.70
CA SER A 235 0.05 10.15 4.22
C SER A 235 0.71 8.93 4.84
N ASP A 236 0.37 8.66 6.10
CA ASP A 236 0.86 7.50 6.85
C ASP A 236 -0.29 6.52 7.06
N THR A 237 -0.03 5.22 6.85
CA THR A 237 -1.03 4.19 7.08
C THR A 237 -0.41 2.95 7.71
N THR A 238 -1.04 2.49 8.79
CA THR A 238 -0.67 1.24 9.45
C THR A 238 -1.52 0.10 8.93
N PHE A 239 -0.88 -1.03 8.60
CA PHE A 239 -1.53 -2.22 8.03
C PHE A 239 -0.86 -3.49 8.54
N GLU A 240 -1.57 -4.61 8.46
CA GLU A 240 -1.07 -5.91 8.95
C GLU A 240 -0.49 -6.74 7.80
N ILE A 241 0.69 -7.31 8.03
CA ILE A 241 1.24 -8.40 7.24
C ILE A 241 1.12 -9.70 8.03
N GLY A 242 0.38 -10.66 7.49
CA GLY A 242 0.29 -12.02 7.99
C GLY A 242 1.18 -12.99 7.21
N LYS A 243 0.90 -14.29 7.36
CA LYS A 243 1.58 -15.35 6.60
C LYS A 243 1.14 -15.38 5.15
N ALA A 244 2.08 -15.79 4.30
CA ALA A 244 1.84 -16.05 2.88
C ALA A 244 0.72 -17.08 2.67
N GLY A 245 -0.27 -16.74 1.84
CA GLY A 245 -1.37 -17.63 1.44
C GLY A 245 -2.49 -17.79 2.45
N GLU A 246 -2.39 -17.18 3.64
CA GLU A 246 -3.44 -17.20 4.65
C GLU A 246 -4.28 -15.90 4.54
N ALA A 247 -5.59 -16.01 4.76
CA ALA A 247 -6.37 -14.82 5.02
C ALA A 247 -5.78 -14.12 6.24
N ILE A 248 -5.76 -12.78 6.21
CA ILE A 248 -5.49 -12.00 7.42
C ILE A 248 -6.66 -12.31 8.37
N THR A 249 -6.53 -13.39 9.14
CA THR A 249 -7.25 -13.50 10.40
C THR A 249 -6.72 -12.35 11.23
N PRO A 250 -7.56 -11.48 11.83
CA PRO A 250 -7.06 -10.50 12.78
C PRO A 250 -6.26 -11.26 13.81
N SER A 251 -4.93 -11.21 13.69
CA SER A 251 -4.06 -11.80 14.67
C SER A 251 -4.33 -10.99 15.93
N SER A 252 -4.46 -11.67 17.06
CA SER A 252 -4.48 -10.99 18.35
C SER A 252 -3.23 -10.12 18.42
N THR A 253 -3.42 -8.84 18.17
CA THR A 253 -2.40 -7.83 17.99
C THR A 253 -1.39 -7.96 19.13
N PRO A 254 -0.07 -7.94 18.89
CA PRO A 254 0.82 -7.40 19.90
C PRO A 254 0.51 -5.90 19.94
N THR A 255 -0.52 -5.56 20.72
CA THR A 255 -0.79 -4.19 21.16
C THR A 255 0.53 -3.65 21.72
N PRO A 256 0.98 -2.43 21.36
CA PRO A 256 2.03 -1.78 22.15
C PRO A 256 1.60 -1.86 23.62
N GLU A 257 2.41 -2.49 24.47
CA GLU A 257 1.93 -3.02 25.75
C GLU A 257 1.14 -1.97 26.52
N THR A 258 -0.18 -2.21 26.59
CA THR A 258 -1.07 -1.54 27.52
C THR A 258 -0.85 -2.20 28.87
N SER A 259 0.19 -1.78 29.57
CA SER A 259 0.39 -2.19 30.96
C SER A 259 -0.56 -1.40 31.84
N ILE A 260 -1.74 -1.96 32.12
CA ILE A 260 -2.68 -1.41 33.09
C ILE A 260 -2.67 -2.29 34.35
N PRO A 261 -2.23 -1.77 35.50
CA PRO A 261 -2.34 -2.53 36.74
C PRO A 261 -3.80 -2.86 37.05
N GLY A 262 -4.10 -4.13 37.33
CA GLY A 262 -5.49 -4.59 37.52
C GLY A 262 -6.27 -3.88 38.64
N TRP A 263 -5.58 -3.25 39.60
CA TRP A 263 -6.24 -2.45 40.66
C TRP A 263 -6.89 -1.17 40.14
N ILE A 264 -6.57 -0.72 38.91
CA ILE A 264 -7.21 0.43 38.26
C ILE A 264 -8.67 0.16 37.90
N LYS A 265 -9.05 -1.10 37.67
CA LYS A 265 -10.44 -1.49 37.33
C LYS A 265 -11.45 -1.08 38.40
N ASN A 266 -11.05 -1.08 39.67
CA ASN A 266 -11.90 -0.62 40.77
C ASN A 266 -12.24 0.87 40.64
N ASN A 267 -11.27 1.70 40.24
CA ASN A 267 -11.48 3.13 40.07
C ASN A 267 -12.39 3.43 38.86
N ALA A 268 -12.27 2.63 37.80
CA ALA A 268 -13.17 2.72 36.64
C ALA A 268 -14.61 2.33 36.98
N GLY A 269 -14.80 1.28 37.80
CA GLY A 269 -16.12 0.88 38.30
C GLY A 269 -16.76 1.97 39.18
N TRP A 270 -15.99 2.53 40.13
CA TRP A 270 -16.48 3.64 40.96
C TRP A 270 -16.79 4.89 40.15
N TRP A 271 -16.03 5.17 39.09
CA TRP A 271 -16.36 6.24 38.16
C TRP A 271 -17.67 5.97 37.43
N ALA A 272 -17.84 4.78 36.85
CA ALA A 272 -19.05 4.38 36.13
C ALA A 272 -20.32 4.44 37.00
N ASP A 273 -20.22 4.01 38.26
CA ASP A 273 -21.30 4.08 39.26
C ASP A 273 -21.60 5.49 39.77
N GLY A 274 -20.83 6.50 39.34
CA GLY A 274 -20.97 7.89 39.78
C GLY A 274 -20.46 8.15 41.20
N GLN A 275 -19.67 7.23 41.77
CA GLN A 275 -19.02 7.38 43.07
C GLN A 275 -17.76 8.25 43.00
N ILE A 276 -17.14 8.32 41.81
CA ILE A 276 -16.05 9.25 41.46
C ILE A 276 -16.56 10.21 40.39
N ASP A 277 -16.23 11.50 40.51
CA ASP A 277 -16.55 12.50 39.49
C ASP A 277 -15.57 12.45 38.30
N ASP A 278 -16.01 12.99 37.17
CA ASP A 278 -15.29 12.93 35.90
C ASP A 278 -13.89 13.57 35.98
N GLY A 279 -13.74 14.69 36.70
CA GLY A 279 -12.46 15.37 36.87
C GLY A 279 -11.47 14.58 37.71
N SER A 280 -11.96 13.97 38.80
CA SER A 280 -11.15 13.09 39.66
C SER A 280 -10.65 11.85 38.91
N PHE A 281 -11.51 11.24 38.08
CA PHE A 281 -11.12 10.08 37.27
C PHE A 281 -10.07 10.44 36.21
N VAL A 282 -10.29 11.51 35.45
CA VAL A 282 -9.36 11.99 34.41
C VAL A 282 -7.99 12.34 35.01
N SER A 283 -7.99 13.06 36.14
CA SER A 283 -6.74 13.40 36.86
C SER A 283 -5.99 12.16 37.32
N GLY A 284 -6.70 11.13 37.78
CA GLY A 284 -6.11 9.84 38.16
C GLY A 284 -5.43 9.15 36.98
N ILE A 285 -6.08 9.07 35.82
CA ILE A 285 -5.50 8.48 34.60
C ILE A 285 -4.29 9.26 34.12
N GLN A 286 -4.37 10.59 34.08
CA GLN A 286 -3.24 11.45 33.70
C GLN A 286 -2.02 11.20 34.60
N TRP A 287 -2.23 11.14 35.92
CA TRP A 287 -1.15 10.87 36.87
C TRP A 287 -0.52 9.50 36.65
N LEU A 288 -1.31 8.46 36.36
CA LEU A 288 -0.81 7.10 36.11
C LEU A 288 0.05 7.05 34.85
N ILE A 289 -0.34 7.77 33.80
CA ILE A 289 0.41 7.87 32.56
C ILE A 289 1.71 8.65 32.78
N SER A 290 1.66 9.83 33.40
CA SER A 290 2.85 10.66 33.65
C SER A 290 3.86 10.02 34.62
N ASN A 291 3.45 9.04 35.45
CA ASN A 291 4.34 8.31 36.35
C ASN A 291 4.74 6.92 35.79
N GLU A 292 4.47 6.64 34.51
CA GLU A 292 4.81 5.37 33.84
C GLU A 292 4.21 4.12 34.52
N ILE A 293 3.12 4.30 35.29
CA ILE A 293 2.39 3.20 35.95
C ILE A 293 1.38 2.59 34.96
N MET A 294 0.84 3.41 34.06
CA MET A 294 -0.01 3.01 32.95
C MET A 294 0.67 3.42 31.65
N SER A 295 0.87 2.48 30.74
CA SER A 295 1.32 2.75 29.38
C SER A 295 0.15 2.65 28.41
N ILE A 296 0.04 3.62 27.50
CA ILE A 296 -0.97 3.61 26.42
C ILE A 296 -0.27 3.89 25.09
N PRO A 297 -0.84 3.48 23.94
CA PRO A 297 -0.27 3.79 22.65
C PRO A 297 -0.13 5.31 22.45
N PRO A 298 0.91 5.77 21.72
CA PRO A 298 1.08 7.17 21.38
C PRO A 298 -0.21 7.76 20.79
N THR A 299 -0.61 8.93 21.28
CA THR A 299 -1.88 9.56 20.90
C THR A 299 -1.65 11.06 20.73
N GLU A 300 -2.03 11.61 19.58
CA GLU A 300 -1.95 13.05 19.34
C GLU A 300 -2.91 13.82 20.25
N GLN A 301 -2.40 14.88 20.87
CA GLN A 301 -3.16 15.70 21.81
C GLN A 301 -3.99 16.76 21.07
N GLY A 302 -5.30 16.76 21.31
CA GLY A 302 -6.23 17.72 20.70
C GLY A 302 -6.14 19.14 21.28
N ALA A 303 -6.56 20.12 20.47
CA ALA A 303 -6.79 21.49 20.90
C ALA A 303 -8.16 21.57 21.60
N GLY A 304 -8.15 21.62 22.94
CA GLY A 304 -9.32 21.35 23.79
C GLY A 304 -10.62 22.12 23.50
N SER A 305 -11.73 21.42 23.71
CA SER A 305 -13.10 21.94 23.78
C SER A 305 -13.76 21.59 25.13
N ASP A 306 -14.87 22.25 25.44
CA ASP A 306 -15.58 22.22 26.75
C ASP A 306 -15.81 20.83 27.38
N ASP A 307 -15.71 20.83 28.72
CA ASP A 307 -15.46 19.75 29.68
C ASP A 307 -16.59 18.71 29.90
N VAL A 308 -17.10 18.06 28.84
CA VAL A 308 -18.08 16.98 29.03
C VAL A 308 -17.56 15.65 28.50
N ILE A 309 -17.31 14.72 29.43
CA ILE A 309 -17.02 13.33 29.08
C ILE A 309 -18.31 12.66 28.57
N PRO A 310 -18.34 12.16 27.31
CA PRO A 310 -19.51 11.46 26.80
C PRO A 310 -19.84 10.21 27.63
N SER A 311 -21.14 9.96 27.84
CA SER A 311 -21.60 8.82 28.65
C SER A 311 -21.14 7.46 28.11
N TRP A 312 -20.85 7.34 26.81
CA TRP A 312 -20.33 6.09 26.25
C TRP A 312 -18.93 5.73 26.79
N ILE A 313 -18.09 6.73 27.10
CA ILE A 313 -16.76 6.50 27.70
C ILE A 313 -16.92 5.99 29.14
N LYS A 314 -17.87 6.56 29.86
CA LYS A 314 -18.21 6.16 31.22
C LYS A 314 -18.81 4.74 31.27
N ASN A 315 -19.65 4.39 30.30
CA ASN A 315 -20.17 3.04 30.13
C ASN A 315 -19.06 2.04 29.81
N ASN A 316 -18.11 2.40 28.93
CA ASN A 316 -16.96 1.56 28.63
C ASN A 316 -16.09 1.30 29.87
N ALA A 317 -15.89 2.30 30.74
CA ALA A 317 -15.18 2.11 32.00
C ALA A 317 -15.88 1.12 32.95
N GLY A 318 -17.22 1.15 33.02
CA GLY A 318 -18.00 0.18 33.78
C GLY A 318 -17.86 -1.23 33.20
N TRP A 319 -18.03 -1.38 31.88
CA TRP A 319 -17.83 -2.66 31.20
C TRP A 319 -16.41 -3.20 31.35
N TRP A 320 -15.41 -2.32 31.39
CA TRP A 320 -14.03 -2.72 31.61
C TRP A 320 -13.77 -3.19 33.05
N ALA A 321 -14.36 -2.51 34.03
CA ALA A 321 -14.32 -2.90 35.44
C ALA A 321 -14.96 -4.28 35.68
N ASP A 322 -16.07 -4.56 34.97
CA ASP A 322 -16.77 -5.84 35.01
C ASP A 322 -16.10 -6.95 34.17
N GLY A 323 -15.01 -6.64 33.44
CA GLY A 323 -14.32 -7.58 32.57
C GLY A 323 -15.08 -7.94 31.29
N GLN A 324 -16.06 -7.14 30.89
CA GLN A 324 -16.86 -7.33 29.67
C GLN A 324 -16.14 -6.81 28.41
N ILE A 325 -15.22 -5.86 28.55
CA ILE A 325 -14.33 -5.38 27.48
C ILE A 325 -12.87 -5.47 27.93
N ASP A 326 -11.96 -5.57 26.96
CA ASP A 326 -10.52 -5.67 27.20
C ASP A 326 -9.86 -4.30 27.48
N ASP A 327 -8.59 -4.35 27.88
CA ASP A 327 -7.80 -3.16 28.22
C ASP A 327 -7.61 -2.23 27.00
N GLY A 328 -7.51 -2.78 25.79
CA GLY A 328 -7.41 -2.00 24.55
C GLY A 328 -8.69 -1.20 24.24
N SER A 329 -9.86 -1.81 24.45
CA SER A 329 -11.17 -1.17 24.27
C SER A 329 -11.37 -0.02 25.26
N PHE A 330 -10.90 -0.19 26.49
CA PHE A 330 -10.90 0.88 27.48
C PHE A 330 -9.92 2.00 27.11
N VAL A 331 -8.69 1.64 26.72
CA VAL A 331 -7.64 2.59 26.30
C VAL A 331 -8.06 3.39 25.08
N SER A 332 -8.79 2.81 24.14
CA SER A 332 -9.33 3.53 22.98
C SER A 332 -10.23 4.71 23.40
N GLY A 333 -10.98 4.56 24.50
CA GLY A 333 -11.73 5.65 25.11
C GLY A 333 -10.83 6.73 25.70
N LEU A 334 -9.72 6.36 26.32
CA LEU A 334 -8.71 7.31 26.84
C LEU A 334 -8.02 8.07 25.71
N GLN A 335 -7.63 7.38 24.64
CA GLN A 335 -7.02 8.00 23.46
C GLN A 335 -7.98 9.02 22.84
N TRP A 336 -9.28 8.69 22.76
CA TRP A 336 -10.28 9.63 22.29
C TRP A 336 -10.36 10.89 23.16
N LEU A 337 -10.30 10.75 24.50
CA LEU A 337 -10.27 11.91 25.41
C LEU A 337 -9.05 12.81 25.17
N ILE A 338 -7.90 12.19 24.86
CA ILE A 338 -6.64 12.91 24.58
C ILE A 338 -6.71 13.63 23.23
N SER A 339 -7.16 12.95 22.18
CA SER A 339 -7.28 13.52 20.82
C SER A 339 -8.36 14.59 20.70
N ASN A 340 -9.37 14.59 21.57
CA ASN A 340 -10.37 15.66 21.64
C ASN A 340 -9.99 16.75 22.66
N GLY A 341 -8.80 16.66 23.27
CA GLY A 341 -8.26 17.66 24.18
C GLY A 341 -9.01 17.79 25.52
N ILE A 342 -9.86 16.81 25.87
CA ILE A 342 -10.58 16.69 27.15
C ILE A 342 -9.61 16.20 28.23
N MET A 343 -8.70 15.29 27.88
CA MET A 343 -7.59 14.84 28.72
C MET A 343 -6.26 15.36 28.16
N LYS A 344 -5.41 15.92 29.02
CA LYS A 344 -4.11 16.46 28.61
C LYS A 344 -2.98 15.72 29.32
N ILE A 345 -2.10 15.08 28.57
CA ILE A 345 -0.90 14.45 29.15
C ILE A 345 0.21 15.51 29.09
N SER A 346 0.91 15.69 30.20
CA SER A 346 1.99 16.69 30.35
C SER A 346 3.31 16.00 30.62
#